data_AF-A0A9Q3MCZ5-F1
#
_entry.id   AF-A0A9Q3MCZ5-F1
#
_cell.length_a   1.000
_cell.length_b   1.000
_cell.length_c   1.000
_cell.angle_alpha   90.00
_cell.angle_beta   90.00
_cell.angle_gamma   90.00
#
_symmetry.space_group_name_H-M   'P 1'
#
loop_
_entity.id
_entity.type
_entity.pdbx_description
1 polymer ?
#
loop_
_entity_poly.entity_id
_entity_poly.type
_entity_poly.pdbx_seq_one_letter_code
_entity_poly.pdbx_strand_id
1 'polypeptide(L)'
;MNATTLSALCAGDDSEQRRQHEHYARHSAFSTPGRHSALLDMLPSDPAGVARTAQALLIYEHAAEPFYGYRVPEARRGESHIRPMEKMLDTLLVLDDRPLSVARPPEKRLVGICRHYMLLSVAILRQHGIPARGRGGFATYFNPGKFEDHWVCEYWKSADGRWVLLDSQLDEVFIRNLGIGFDIHDVPRARFLTASEAWRRCRSGELDPSLFGIEFEQLRGLWFIAGNLIRDLATLNGREVLPWDVWGAQPALNATLSHSELDFFDEVALITADPDANFDALSRRFSEDNKLRLPQTVFNSLRRRQESVLEG
;
A
#
# COMPACT_ATOMS: atom_id res chain seq x y z
N MET A 1 -1.89 -39.72 -16.76
CA MET A 1 -0.91 -38.63 -16.58
C MET A 1 0.31 -39.22 -15.89
N ASN A 2 1.51 -39.12 -16.47
CA ASN A 2 2.71 -39.80 -15.96
C ASN A 2 3.36 -39.01 -14.80
N ALA A 3 3.92 -39.73 -13.83
CA ALA A 3 4.58 -39.19 -12.64
C ALA A 3 5.72 -38.20 -12.97
N THR A 4 6.41 -38.40 -14.10
CA THR A 4 7.47 -37.51 -14.59
C THR A 4 6.94 -36.14 -15.02
N THR A 5 5.72 -36.07 -15.56
CA THR A 5 5.08 -34.81 -15.96
C THR A 5 4.61 -34.02 -14.74
N LEU A 6 4.07 -34.69 -13.71
CA LEU A 6 3.73 -34.03 -12.44
C LEU A 6 4.97 -33.48 -11.74
N SER A 7 6.06 -34.25 -11.68
CA SER A 7 7.30 -33.81 -11.01
C SER A 7 7.94 -32.59 -11.71
N ALA A 8 7.87 -32.51 -13.04
CA ALA A 8 8.38 -31.36 -13.79
C ALA A 8 7.49 -30.11 -13.65
N LEU A 9 6.17 -30.30 -13.55
CA LEU A 9 5.22 -29.22 -13.29
C LEU A 9 5.39 -28.64 -11.87
N CYS A 10 5.53 -29.50 -10.85
CA CYS A 10 5.78 -29.06 -9.47
C CYS A 10 7.13 -28.33 -9.31
N ALA A 11 8.19 -28.82 -9.97
CA ALA A 11 9.49 -28.15 -9.93
C ALA A 11 9.47 -26.77 -10.65
N GLY A 12 8.62 -26.62 -11.67
CA GLY A 12 8.40 -25.35 -12.36
C GLY A 12 7.67 -24.34 -11.46
N ASP A 13 6.60 -24.77 -10.79
CA ASP A 13 5.79 -23.96 -9.88
C ASP A 13 6.61 -23.47 -8.67
N ASP A 14 7.39 -24.36 -8.07
CA ASP A 14 8.30 -24.02 -6.96
C ASP A 14 9.38 -23.00 -7.38
N SER A 15 9.88 -23.09 -8.62
CA SER A 15 10.88 -22.15 -9.14
C SER A 15 10.29 -20.76 -9.41
N GLU A 16 9.05 -20.70 -9.88
CA GLU A 16 8.34 -19.46 -10.16
C GLU A 16 7.94 -18.74 -8.86
N GLN A 17 7.35 -19.46 -7.92
CA GLN A 17 7.03 -18.92 -6.61
C GLN A 17 8.28 -18.40 -5.90
N ARG A 18 9.40 -19.13 -5.95
CA ARG A 18 10.68 -18.66 -5.40
C ARG A 18 11.14 -17.37 -6.04
N ARG A 19 11.05 -17.24 -7.37
CA ARG A 19 11.40 -15.99 -8.09
C ARG A 19 10.53 -14.82 -7.64
N GLN A 20 9.23 -15.05 -7.45
CA GLN A 20 8.28 -14.04 -6.97
C GLN A 20 8.60 -13.63 -5.52
N HIS A 21 8.89 -14.58 -4.65
CA HIS A 21 9.30 -14.32 -3.27
C HIS A 21 10.62 -13.54 -3.21
N GLU A 22 11.62 -13.91 -4.00
CA GLU A 22 12.89 -13.17 -4.11
C GLU A 22 12.67 -11.75 -4.65
N HIS A 23 11.71 -11.55 -5.57
CA HIS A 23 11.32 -10.22 -6.01
C HIS A 23 10.73 -9.40 -4.86
N TYR A 24 9.75 -9.94 -4.14
CA TYR A 24 9.06 -9.21 -3.07
C TYR A 24 9.83 -9.13 -1.75
N ALA A 25 10.91 -9.88 -1.57
CA ALA A 25 11.84 -9.73 -0.45
C ALA A 25 12.89 -8.64 -0.69
N ARG A 26 13.11 -8.18 -1.93
CA ARG A 26 14.08 -7.11 -2.23
C ARG A 26 13.49 -5.72 -2.04
N HIS A 27 14.29 -4.81 -1.48
CA HIS A 27 13.92 -3.39 -1.41
C HIS A 27 13.74 -2.78 -2.80
N SER A 28 12.68 -1.99 -2.92
CA SER A 28 12.46 -1.04 -4.01
C SER A 28 13.20 0.28 -3.76
N ALA A 29 13.20 1.17 -4.76
CA ALA A 29 13.71 2.53 -4.60
C ALA A 29 12.95 3.36 -3.53
N PHE A 30 11.72 2.96 -3.17
CA PHE A 30 10.95 3.63 -2.11
C PHE A 30 11.17 2.99 -0.75
N SER A 31 11.29 1.67 -0.69
CA SER A 31 11.37 0.93 0.58
C SER A 31 12.80 0.75 1.10
N THR A 32 13.82 1.06 0.30
CA THR A 32 15.21 1.00 0.77
C THR A 32 15.45 1.99 1.91
N PRO A 33 15.96 1.54 3.08
CA PRO A 33 16.29 2.42 4.20
C PRO A 33 17.57 3.23 3.97
N GLY A 34 18.31 2.95 2.89
CA GLY A 34 19.57 3.61 2.57
C GLY A 34 20.57 3.49 3.73
N ARG A 35 21.11 4.61 4.19
CA ARG A 35 22.10 4.63 5.28
C ARG A 35 21.56 4.13 6.63
N HIS A 36 20.24 4.01 6.77
CA HIS A 36 19.59 3.55 8.00
C HIS A 36 19.35 2.04 8.03
N SER A 37 19.91 1.26 7.09
CA SER A 37 19.69 -0.19 7.00
C SER A 37 19.96 -0.92 8.32
N ALA A 38 21.07 -0.59 9.00
CA ALA A 38 21.41 -1.16 10.31
C ALA A 38 20.38 -0.88 11.41
N LEU A 39 19.56 0.18 11.28
CA LEU A 39 18.48 0.45 12.23
C LEU A 39 17.31 -0.49 12.04
N LEU A 40 17.04 -0.93 10.80
CA LEU A 40 15.98 -1.89 10.51
C LEU A 40 16.38 -3.31 10.90
N ASP A 41 17.67 -3.67 10.82
CA ASP A 41 18.18 -4.98 11.28
C ASP A 41 17.85 -5.28 12.75
N MET A 42 17.69 -4.23 13.57
CA MET A 42 17.40 -4.33 15.00
C MET A 42 15.91 -4.40 15.34
N LEU A 43 15.03 -4.31 14.33
CA LEU A 43 13.59 -4.34 14.51
C LEU A 43 13.05 -5.77 14.52
N PRO A 44 11.87 -6.01 15.12
CA PRO A 44 11.23 -7.31 15.03
C PRO A 44 10.72 -7.59 13.61
N SER A 45 10.83 -8.85 13.19
CA SER A 45 10.37 -9.32 11.88
C SER A 45 9.03 -10.06 11.93
N ASP A 46 8.50 -10.36 13.13
CA ASP A 46 7.17 -10.94 13.28
C ASP A 46 6.08 -9.89 13.00
N PRO A 47 4.93 -10.26 12.40
CA PRO A 47 3.89 -9.31 11.99
C PRO A 47 3.40 -8.40 13.13
N ALA A 48 3.32 -8.92 14.35
CA ALA A 48 2.88 -8.14 15.50
C ALA A 48 3.95 -7.13 15.97
N GLY A 49 5.23 -7.53 15.94
CA GLY A 49 6.35 -6.63 16.15
C GLY A 49 6.41 -5.52 15.11
N VAL A 50 6.30 -5.87 13.83
CA VAL A 50 6.27 -4.90 12.71
C VAL A 50 5.13 -3.89 12.90
N ALA A 51 3.92 -4.35 13.23
CA ALA A 51 2.77 -3.49 13.50
C ALA A 51 3.07 -2.53 14.65
N ARG A 52 3.52 -3.04 15.80
CA ARG A 52 3.85 -2.22 16.98
C ARG A 52 4.91 -1.16 16.65
N THR A 53 5.94 -1.51 15.89
CA THR A 53 6.96 -0.56 15.46
C THR A 53 6.35 0.54 14.60
N ALA A 54 5.56 0.22 13.58
CA ALA A 54 4.94 1.26 12.75
C ALA A 54 4.01 2.18 13.56
N GLN A 55 3.20 1.63 14.46
CA GLN A 55 2.28 2.36 15.35
C GLN A 55 3.02 3.28 16.34
N ALA A 56 4.20 2.86 16.77
CA ALA A 56 5.02 3.59 17.73
C ALA A 56 5.82 4.75 17.09
N LEU A 57 6.03 4.70 15.77
CA LEU A 57 6.87 5.65 15.03
C LEU A 57 6.06 6.61 14.15
N LEU A 58 4.86 6.22 13.71
CA LEU A 58 4.02 7.00 12.79
C LEU A 58 2.73 7.48 13.46
N ILE A 59 2.20 8.61 12.99
CA ILE A 59 0.88 9.12 13.37
C ILE A 59 0.08 9.51 12.13
N TYR A 60 -1.15 8.98 12.01
CA TYR A 60 -2.04 9.25 10.88
C TYR A 60 -2.59 10.68 10.94
N GLU A 61 -2.33 11.50 9.93
CA GLU A 61 -2.55 12.95 10.00
C GLU A 61 -4.00 13.36 10.31
N HIS A 62 -4.99 12.65 9.76
CA HIS A 62 -6.40 12.97 9.96
C HIS A 62 -6.98 12.36 11.26
N ALA A 63 -6.24 11.46 11.92
CA ALA A 63 -6.63 10.89 13.21
C ALA A 63 -5.81 11.46 14.38
N ALA A 64 -4.71 12.18 14.11
CA ALA A 64 -3.80 12.69 15.13
C ALA A 64 -4.52 13.50 16.22
N GLU A 65 -5.39 14.43 15.84
CA GLU A 65 -6.17 15.23 16.79
C GLU A 65 -7.33 14.46 17.42
N PRO A 66 -8.28 13.87 16.67
CA PRO A 66 -9.45 13.24 17.27
C PRO A 66 -9.12 11.98 18.09
N PHE A 67 -8.05 11.24 17.77
CA PHE A 67 -7.72 9.99 18.44
C PHE A 67 -6.60 10.12 19.48
N TYR A 68 -5.65 11.05 19.27
CA TYR A 68 -4.47 11.20 20.13
C TYR A 68 -4.35 12.58 20.77
N GLY A 69 -5.28 13.50 20.53
CA GLY A 69 -5.25 14.86 21.09
C GLY A 69 -4.10 15.72 20.53
N TYR A 70 -3.46 15.29 19.43
CA TYR A 70 -2.34 16.00 18.85
C TYR A 70 -2.76 16.75 17.58
N ARG A 71 -2.86 18.07 17.69
CA ARG A 71 -3.07 18.93 16.53
C ARG A 71 -1.75 19.09 15.77
N VAL A 72 -1.67 18.48 14.59
CA VAL A 72 -0.48 18.54 13.71
C VAL A 72 -0.18 20.00 13.33
N PRO A 73 1.02 20.53 13.64
CA PRO A 73 1.44 21.86 13.20
C PRO A 73 1.53 21.96 11.68
N GLU A 74 1.19 23.12 11.12
CA GLU A 74 1.22 23.34 9.66
C GLU A 74 2.59 23.05 9.04
N ALA A 75 3.67 23.42 9.73
CA ALA A 75 5.04 23.16 9.29
C ALA A 75 5.36 21.66 9.11
N ARG A 76 4.59 20.76 9.74
CA ARG A 76 4.77 19.31 9.68
C ARG A 76 3.86 18.62 8.66
N ARG A 77 2.89 19.31 8.06
CA ARG A 77 2.03 18.73 7.01
C ARG A 77 2.82 18.28 5.78
N GLY A 78 4.02 18.82 5.59
CA GLY A 78 4.92 18.38 4.53
C GLY A 78 5.38 16.92 4.66
N GLU A 79 5.35 16.36 5.87
CA GLU A 79 5.86 15.01 6.18
C GLU A 79 5.04 13.90 5.49
N SER A 80 3.72 14.05 5.35
CA SER A 80 2.87 13.05 4.70
C SER A 80 3.08 12.97 3.18
N HIS A 81 3.91 13.86 2.61
CA HIS A 81 4.31 13.80 1.20
C HIS A 81 5.70 13.17 0.98
N ILE A 82 6.35 12.65 2.02
CA ILE A 82 7.65 12.00 1.88
C ILE A 82 7.45 10.62 1.25
N ARG A 83 8.08 10.39 0.09
CA ARG A 83 8.02 9.11 -0.63
C ARG A 83 9.09 8.11 -0.16
N PRO A 84 10.39 8.45 -0.10
CA PRO A 84 11.44 7.47 0.19
C PRO A 84 11.54 7.11 1.67
N MET A 85 11.72 5.82 1.98
CA MET A 85 11.89 5.30 3.35
C MET A 85 13.07 5.96 4.05
N GLU A 86 14.23 6.08 3.40
CA GLU A 86 15.40 6.73 3.99
C GLU A 86 15.09 8.14 4.51
N LYS A 87 14.28 8.92 3.77
CA LYS A 87 13.88 10.28 4.17
C LYS A 87 12.80 10.31 5.23
N MET A 88 11.89 9.33 5.22
CA MET A 88 10.97 9.14 6.35
C MET A 88 11.76 8.93 7.64
N LEU A 89 12.80 8.08 7.60
CA LEU A 89 13.67 7.81 8.74
C LEU A 89 14.51 9.04 9.13
N ASP A 90 15.00 9.84 8.17
CA ASP A 90 15.69 11.11 8.46
C ASP A 90 14.83 12.05 9.28
N THR A 91 13.63 12.33 8.77
CA THR A 91 12.71 13.28 9.41
C THR A 91 12.30 12.76 10.78
N LEU A 92 12.05 11.46 10.89
CA LEU A 92 11.71 10.80 12.14
C LEU A 92 12.83 10.90 13.20
N LEU A 93 14.09 10.69 12.81
CA LEU A 93 15.24 10.75 13.72
C LEU A 93 15.62 12.18 14.12
N VAL A 94 15.31 13.18 13.27
CA VAL A 94 15.44 14.61 13.64
C VAL A 94 14.45 14.99 14.73
N LEU A 95 13.25 14.40 14.74
CA LEU A 95 12.25 14.65 15.79
C LEU A 95 12.70 14.04 17.13
N ASP A 96 13.29 12.86 17.09
CA ASP A 96 13.69 12.07 18.24
C ASP A 96 14.71 10.98 17.82
N ASP A 97 15.96 11.12 18.28
CA ASP A 97 17.12 10.32 17.84
C ASP A 97 17.26 8.97 18.58
N ARG A 98 16.32 8.64 19.46
CA ARG A 98 16.30 7.35 20.15
C ARG A 98 16.12 6.19 19.16
N PRO A 99 16.55 4.95 19.52
CA PRO A 99 16.39 3.78 18.65
C PRO A 99 14.96 3.58 18.15
N LEU A 100 14.80 3.08 16.92
CA LEU A 100 13.48 2.84 16.29
C LEU A 100 12.60 1.83 17.04
N SER A 101 13.17 1.04 17.96
CA SER A 101 12.44 0.15 18.86
C SER A 101 11.78 0.86 20.05
N VAL A 102 12.12 2.14 20.29
CA VAL A 102 11.58 2.94 21.39
C VAL A 102 10.33 3.67 20.92
N ALA A 103 9.22 3.46 21.63
CA ALA A 103 7.98 4.13 21.33
C ALA A 103 8.05 5.65 21.57
N ARG A 104 7.42 6.41 20.67
CA ARG A 104 7.40 7.87 20.72
C ARG A 104 6.03 8.40 21.14
N PRO A 105 5.97 9.50 21.90
CA PRO A 105 4.72 10.21 22.12
C PRO A 105 4.21 10.80 20.78
N PRO A 106 2.89 11.07 20.64
CA PRO A 106 2.28 11.54 19.39
C PRO A 106 3.05 12.67 18.67
N GLU A 107 3.51 13.67 19.42
CA GLU A 107 4.21 14.85 18.90
C GLU A 107 5.62 14.54 18.36
N LYS A 108 6.17 13.35 18.66
CA LYS A 108 7.47 12.88 18.19
C LYS A 108 7.37 11.76 17.15
N ARG A 109 6.17 11.33 16.78
CA ARG A 109 5.94 10.40 15.65
C ARG A 109 5.96 11.16 14.33
N LEU A 110 6.44 10.55 13.26
CA LEU A 110 6.39 11.12 11.91
C LEU A 110 4.92 11.18 11.45
N VAL A 111 4.49 12.34 10.98
CA VAL A 111 3.15 12.52 10.42
C VAL A 111 3.10 11.82 9.07
N GLY A 112 2.12 10.95 8.90
CA GLY A 112 1.94 10.19 7.69
C GLY A 112 0.50 9.78 7.45
N ILE A 113 0.35 8.89 6.47
CA ILE A 113 -0.93 8.30 6.05
C ILE A 113 -0.77 6.78 5.93
N CYS A 114 -1.86 6.05 5.64
CA CYS A 114 -1.89 4.59 5.45
C CYS A 114 -0.73 4.05 4.61
N ARG A 115 -0.37 4.72 3.52
CA ARG A 115 0.79 4.38 2.68
C ARG A 115 2.11 4.32 3.46
N HIS A 116 2.34 5.20 4.44
CA HIS A 116 3.58 5.25 5.23
C HIS A 116 3.66 4.05 6.19
N TYR A 117 2.52 3.69 6.79
CA TYR A 117 2.38 2.47 7.60
C TYR A 117 2.67 1.23 6.76
N MET A 118 2.06 1.14 5.58
CA MET A 118 2.33 0.08 4.61
C MET A 118 3.81 0.02 4.23
N LEU A 119 4.42 1.15 3.84
CA LEU A 119 5.81 1.17 3.37
C LEU A 119 6.78 0.77 4.49
N LEU A 120 6.60 1.26 5.71
CA LEU A 120 7.45 0.90 6.84
C LEU A 120 7.36 -0.58 7.15
N SER A 121 6.15 -1.15 7.15
CA SER A 121 5.95 -2.59 7.33
C SER A 121 6.63 -3.40 6.22
N VAL A 122 6.45 -3.00 4.96
CA VAL A 122 7.12 -3.63 3.80
C VAL A 122 8.64 -3.53 3.92
N ALA A 123 9.19 -2.38 4.32
CA ALA A 123 10.62 -2.18 4.47
C ALA A 123 11.22 -3.06 5.58
N ILE A 124 10.57 -3.15 6.75
CA ILE A 124 11.05 -4.01 7.84
C ILE A 124 11.04 -5.48 7.41
N LEU A 125 9.92 -5.96 6.85
CA LEU A 125 9.81 -7.35 6.40
C LEU A 125 10.85 -7.71 5.32
N ARG A 126 11.05 -6.83 4.33
CA ARG A 126 12.07 -7.00 3.27
C ARG A 126 13.49 -7.00 3.84
N GLN A 127 13.80 -6.15 4.83
CA GLN A 127 15.10 -6.14 5.49
C GLN A 127 15.41 -7.51 6.11
N HIS A 128 14.40 -8.20 6.65
CA HIS A 128 14.54 -9.54 7.21
C HIS A 128 14.28 -10.68 6.21
N GLY A 129 14.25 -10.38 4.90
CA GLY A 129 14.10 -11.37 3.84
C GLY A 129 12.70 -11.99 3.74
N ILE A 130 11.69 -11.41 4.39
CA ILE A 130 10.29 -11.84 4.29
C ILE A 130 9.67 -11.19 3.06
N PRO A 131 9.13 -11.96 2.09
CA PRO A 131 8.45 -11.39 0.94
C PRO A 131 7.27 -10.52 1.37
N ALA A 132 7.29 -9.25 0.94
CA ALA A 132 6.26 -8.28 1.26
C ALA A 132 5.99 -7.35 0.08
N ARG A 133 4.72 -6.98 -0.11
CA ARG A 133 4.28 -6.01 -1.12
C ARG A 133 3.21 -5.09 -0.54
N GLY A 134 3.09 -3.88 -1.07
CA GLY A 134 1.98 -3.01 -0.74
C GLY A 134 0.77 -3.34 -1.60
N ARG A 135 -0.43 -3.10 -1.07
CA ARG A 135 -1.69 -3.21 -1.81
C ARG A 135 -2.53 -1.95 -1.63
N GLY A 136 -3.00 -1.40 -2.75
CA GLY A 136 -3.99 -0.34 -2.82
C GLY A 136 -5.38 -0.94 -2.99
N GLY A 137 -6.36 -0.40 -2.28
CA GLY A 137 -7.73 -0.87 -2.34
C GLY A 137 -8.63 -0.10 -1.40
N PHE A 138 -9.62 -0.80 -0.84
CA PHE A 138 -10.68 -0.19 -0.08
C PHE A 138 -11.07 -1.00 1.17
N ALA A 139 -10.94 -0.37 2.33
CA ALA A 139 -11.27 -0.93 3.63
C ALA A 139 -12.75 -0.71 3.99
N THR A 140 -13.38 -1.72 4.59
CA THR A 140 -14.80 -1.68 4.98
C THR A 140 -15.03 -1.28 6.43
N TYR A 141 -13.99 -0.86 7.15
CA TYR A 141 -13.98 -0.78 8.62
C TYR A 141 -13.71 0.62 9.18
N PHE A 142 -13.50 1.62 8.33
CA PHE A 142 -13.36 3.01 8.77
C PHE A 142 -14.71 3.73 8.84
N ASN A 143 -15.55 3.56 7.82
CA ASN A 143 -16.88 4.17 7.73
C ASN A 143 -17.93 3.09 7.39
N PRO A 144 -18.89 2.80 8.30
CA PRO A 144 -19.92 1.79 8.05
C PRO A 144 -20.68 2.01 6.74
N GLY A 145 -20.78 0.96 5.92
CA GLY A 145 -21.46 1.01 4.61
C GLY A 145 -20.68 1.70 3.49
N LYS A 146 -19.43 2.12 3.76
CA LYS A 146 -18.52 2.70 2.78
C LYS A 146 -17.27 1.83 2.60
N PHE A 147 -16.60 2.05 1.48
CA PHE A 147 -15.33 1.43 1.11
C PHE A 147 -14.28 2.55 1.03
N GLU A 148 -13.47 2.69 2.07
CA GLU A 148 -12.50 3.78 2.22
C GLU A 148 -11.16 3.45 1.55
N ASP A 149 -10.63 4.34 0.72
CA ASP A 149 -9.31 4.24 0.11
C ASP A 149 -8.26 3.92 1.18
N HIS A 150 -7.55 2.81 1.01
CA HIS A 150 -6.60 2.35 2.00
C HIS A 150 -5.44 1.58 1.40
N TRP A 151 -4.33 1.60 2.12
CA TRP A 151 -3.06 0.99 1.72
C TRP A 151 -2.56 0.08 2.83
N VAL A 152 -2.39 -1.21 2.50
CA VAL A 152 -2.00 -2.24 3.47
C VAL A 152 -0.75 -2.99 3.00
N CYS A 153 -0.04 -3.59 3.96
CA CYS A 153 1.04 -4.52 3.65
C CYS A 153 0.45 -5.91 3.41
N GLU A 154 0.91 -6.59 2.37
CA GLU A 154 0.64 -7.99 2.10
C GLU A 154 1.96 -8.76 2.18
N TYR A 155 2.07 -9.72 3.11
CA TYR A 155 3.30 -10.46 3.37
C TYR A 155 3.10 -11.97 3.24
N TRP A 156 4.17 -12.68 2.90
CA TRP A 156 4.13 -14.14 2.80
C TRP A 156 4.25 -14.78 4.19
N LYS A 157 3.17 -15.43 4.65
CA LYS A 157 3.16 -16.20 5.90
C LYS A 157 3.54 -17.64 5.59
N SER A 158 4.84 -17.92 5.69
CA SER A 158 5.42 -19.23 5.33
C SER A 158 4.79 -20.42 6.05
N ALA A 159 4.41 -20.26 7.32
CA ALA A 159 3.74 -21.29 8.11
C ALA A 159 2.38 -21.74 7.52
N ASP A 160 1.69 -20.83 6.81
CA ASP A 160 0.38 -21.08 6.21
C ASP A 160 0.47 -21.27 4.68
N GLY A 161 1.64 -21.03 4.07
CA GLY A 161 1.83 -21.09 2.63
C GLY A 161 0.95 -20.11 1.84
N ARG A 162 0.71 -18.90 2.36
CA ARG A 162 -0.15 -17.89 1.71
C ARG A 162 0.25 -16.45 1.99
N TRP A 163 -0.23 -15.55 1.15
CA TRP A 163 -0.21 -14.10 1.39
C TRP A 163 -1.27 -13.66 2.40
N VAL A 164 -0.84 -12.81 3.33
CA VAL A 164 -1.63 -12.31 4.44
C VAL A 164 -1.61 -10.79 4.48
N LEU A 165 -2.74 -10.18 4.80
CA LEU A 165 -2.86 -8.73 4.94
C LEU A 165 -2.51 -8.30 6.37
N LEU A 166 -1.62 -7.32 6.47
CA LEU A 166 -1.22 -6.62 7.68
C LEU A 166 -1.63 -5.14 7.55
N ASP A 167 -2.51 -4.68 8.45
CA ASP A 167 -2.83 -3.26 8.59
C ASP A 167 -2.20 -2.68 9.85
N SER A 168 -0.97 -2.21 9.71
CA SER A 168 -0.19 -1.63 10.80
C SER A 168 -0.66 -0.23 11.21
N GLN A 169 -1.67 0.36 10.56
CA GLN A 169 -2.27 1.62 11.01
C GLN A 169 -3.15 1.41 12.26
N LEU A 170 -3.74 0.23 12.41
CA LEU A 170 -4.73 -0.07 13.44
C LEU A 170 -4.08 -0.39 14.79
N ASP A 171 -3.60 0.62 15.50
CA ASP A 171 -3.20 0.45 16.91
C ASP A 171 -4.40 0.24 17.86
N GLU A 172 -4.12 0.08 19.15
CA GLU A 172 -5.17 -0.11 20.17
C GLU A 172 -6.19 1.04 20.23
N VAL A 173 -5.79 2.28 19.87
CA VAL A 173 -6.68 3.44 19.84
C VAL A 173 -7.62 3.34 18.65
N PHE A 174 -7.11 3.05 17.46
CA PHE A 174 -7.92 2.77 16.27
C PHE A 174 -8.87 1.60 16.49
N ILE A 175 -8.37 0.47 17.02
CA ILE A 175 -9.16 -0.74 17.26
C ILE A 175 -10.35 -0.42 18.17
N ARG A 176 -10.11 0.29 19.28
CA ARG A 176 -11.17 0.67 20.22
C ARG A 176 -12.17 1.65 19.58
N ASN A 177 -11.68 2.69 18.91
CA ASN A 177 -12.54 3.75 18.36
C ASN A 177 -13.39 3.28 17.17
N LEU A 178 -12.90 2.31 16.39
CA LEU A 178 -13.60 1.76 15.23
C LEU A 178 -14.31 0.42 15.52
N GLY A 179 -14.16 -0.12 16.73
CA GLY A 179 -14.75 -1.41 17.10
C GLY A 179 -14.20 -2.58 16.27
N ILE A 180 -12.90 -2.57 15.96
CA ILE A 180 -12.25 -3.60 15.16
C ILE A 180 -12.23 -4.92 15.95
N GLY A 181 -12.90 -5.94 15.42
CA GLY A 181 -13.00 -7.28 16.02
C GLY A 181 -12.27 -8.38 15.24
N PHE A 182 -11.35 -8.03 14.34
CA PHE A 182 -10.55 -8.96 13.55
C PHE A 182 -9.05 -8.80 13.84
N ASP A 183 -8.26 -9.82 13.48
CA ASP A 183 -6.80 -9.75 13.62
C ASP A 183 -6.20 -8.79 12.58
N ILE A 184 -5.53 -7.74 13.04
CA ILE A 184 -4.89 -6.73 12.18
C ILE A 184 -3.65 -7.27 11.46
N HIS A 185 -3.09 -8.39 11.93
CA HIS A 185 -1.92 -9.05 11.33
C HIS A 185 -2.30 -10.14 10.31
N ASP A 186 -3.61 -10.42 10.19
CA ASP A 186 -4.23 -11.33 9.25
C ASP A 186 -5.63 -10.81 8.90
N VAL A 187 -5.65 -9.62 8.30
CA VAL A 187 -6.90 -8.92 7.99
C VAL A 187 -7.72 -9.79 7.04
N PRO A 188 -8.98 -10.13 7.38
CA PRO A 188 -9.81 -10.96 6.51
C PRO A 188 -9.99 -10.27 5.15
N ARG A 189 -9.86 -11.02 4.05
CA ARG A 189 -10.02 -10.48 2.68
C ARG A 189 -11.35 -9.78 2.46
N ALA A 190 -12.41 -10.19 3.17
CA ALA A 190 -13.72 -9.53 3.12
C ALA A 190 -13.74 -8.11 3.74
N ARG A 191 -12.71 -7.73 4.52
CA ARG A 191 -12.58 -6.41 5.15
C ARG A 191 -11.78 -5.42 4.33
N PHE A 192 -11.06 -5.88 3.31
CA PHE A 192 -10.27 -5.06 2.41
C PHE A 192 -10.42 -5.58 0.97
N LEU A 193 -11.12 -4.83 0.13
CA LEU A 193 -11.26 -5.13 -1.28
C LEU A 193 -10.07 -4.52 -2.03
N THR A 194 -9.35 -5.33 -2.78
CA THR A 194 -8.31 -4.82 -3.69
C THR A 194 -8.93 -3.91 -4.76
N ALA A 195 -8.12 -3.03 -5.37
CA ALA A 195 -8.59 -2.17 -6.45
C ALA A 195 -9.27 -2.95 -7.61
N SER A 196 -8.71 -4.10 -7.96
CA SER A 196 -9.24 -5.00 -9.00
C SER A 196 -10.57 -5.64 -8.62
N GLU A 197 -10.73 -6.04 -7.37
CA GLU A 197 -11.98 -6.58 -6.86
C GLU A 197 -13.07 -5.51 -6.81
N ALA A 198 -12.77 -4.32 -6.27
CA ALA A 198 -13.67 -3.19 -6.25
C ALA A 198 -14.15 -2.82 -7.66
N TRP A 199 -13.20 -2.70 -8.60
CA TRP A 199 -13.51 -2.41 -10.00
C TRP A 199 -14.46 -3.44 -10.60
N ARG A 200 -14.11 -4.73 -10.52
CA ARG A 200 -14.92 -5.81 -11.11
C ARG A 200 -16.34 -5.88 -10.53
N ARG A 201 -16.50 -5.76 -9.21
CA ARG A 201 -17.81 -5.80 -8.55
C ARG A 201 -18.67 -4.56 -8.87
N CYS A 202 -18.05 -3.39 -9.05
CA CYS A 202 -18.78 -2.22 -9.54
C CYS A 202 -19.16 -2.34 -11.02
N ARG A 203 -18.26 -2.87 -11.85
CA ARG A 203 -18.51 -3.08 -13.29
C ARG A 203 -19.60 -4.10 -13.57
N SER A 204 -19.74 -5.12 -12.73
CA SER A 204 -20.84 -6.10 -12.83
C SER A 204 -22.17 -5.60 -12.24
N GLY A 205 -22.18 -4.44 -11.58
CA GLY A 205 -23.35 -3.91 -10.88
C GLY A 205 -23.63 -4.56 -9.53
N GLU A 206 -22.71 -5.38 -8.99
CA GLU A 206 -22.84 -5.97 -7.65
C GLU A 206 -22.72 -4.92 -6.55
N LEU A 207 -21.81 -3.95 -6.71
CA LEU A 207 -21.57 -2.88 -5.73
C LEU A 207 -21.70 -1.50 -6.38
N ASP A 208 -22.22 -0.53 -5.63
CA ASP A 208 -22.35 0.85 -6.10
C ASP A 208 -21.00 1.59 -6.01
N PRO A 209 -20.43 2.08 -7.14
CA PRO A 209 -19.18 2.82 -7.14
C PRO A 209 -19.25 4.12 -6.31
N SER A 210 -20.45 4.67 -6.04
CA SER A 210 -20.62 5.85 -5.18
C SER A 210 -20.25 5.59 -3.72
N LEU A 211 -20.03 4.33 -3.32
CA LEU A 211 -19.61 3.94 -1.98
C LEU A 211 -18.09 3.83 -1.82
N PHE A 212 -17.32 3.93 -2.91
CA PHE A 212 -15.86 3.75 -2.94
C PHE A 212 -15.15 5.09 -3.06
N GLY A 213 -14.21 5.34 -2.16
CA GLY A 213 -13.41 6.57 -2.19
C GLY A 213 -12.96 7.00 -0.81
N ILE A 214 -12.89 8.31 -0.56
CA ILE A 214 -12.42 8.87 0.72
C ILE A 214 -13.45 9.84 1.29
N GLU A 215 -13.94 9.59 2.50
CA GLU A 215 -15.06 10.36 3.07
C GLU A 215 -14.68 11.83 3.29
N PHE A 216 -13.55 12.13 3.95
CA PHE A 216 -13.25 13.50 4.37
C PHE A 216 -13.03 14.50 3.21
N GLU A 217 -12.66 14.03 2.02
CA GLU A 217 -12.57 14.85 0.79
C GLU A 217 -13.80 14.69 -0.13
N GLN A 218 -14.78 13.87 0.25
CA GLN A 218 -15.96 13.56 -0.55
C GLN A 218 -15.63 13.09 -1.98
N LEU A 219 -14.49 12.42 -2.18
CA LEU A 219 -14.07 11.89 -3.48
C LEU A 219 -14.56 10.46 -3.60
N ARG A 220 -15.49 10.20 -4.52
CA ARG A 220 -16.05 8.86 -4.72
C ARG A 220 -16.36 8.58 -6.19
N GLY A 221 -16.45 7.30 -6.53
CA GLY A 221 -16.93 6.86 -7.84
C GLY A 221 -15.94 6.00 -8.62
N LEU A 222 -16.41 5.55 -9.79
CA LEU A 222 -15.67 4.60 -10.62
C LEU A 222 -14.33 5.17 -11.12
N TRP A 223 -14.26 6.48 -11.40
CA TRP A 223 -13.04 7.18 -11.76
C TRP A 223 -11.96 7.08 -10.67
N PHE A 224 -12.37 7.06 -9.39
CA PHE A 224 -11.47 6.97 -8.25
C PHE A 224 -10.90 5.55 -8.14
N ILE A 225 -11.73 4.52 -8.34
CA ILE A 225 -11.31 3.12 -8.39
C ILE A 225 -10.32 2.88 -9.54
N ALA A 226 -10.59 3.43 -10.73
CA ALA A 226 -9.66 3.40 -11.87
C ALA A 226 -8.29 4.03 -11.54
N GLY A 227 -8.29 5.17 -10.84
CA GLY A 227 -7.04 5.75 -10.33
C GLY A 227 -6.30 4.82 -9.37
N ASN A 228 -7.04 4.18 -8.45
CA ASN A 228 -6.47 3.25 -7.48
C ASN A 228 -5.87 2.00 -8.16
N LEU A 229 -6.51 1.47 -9.21
CA LEU A 229 -5.97 0.36 -10.03
C LEU A 229 -4.56 0.64 -10.56
N ILE A 230 -4.33 1.83 -11.11
CA ILE A 230 -3.00 2.21 -11.63
C ILE A 230 -1.97 2.27 -10.50
N ARG A 231 -2.35 2.80 -9.33
CA ARG A 231 -1.47 2.89 -8.17
C ARG A 231 -1.21 1.52 -7.51
N ASP A 232 -2.20 0.62 -7.45
CA ASP A 232 -2.02 -0.76 -6.97
C ASP A 232 -1.08 -1.52 -7.92
N LEU A 233 -1.27 -1.42 -9.24
CA LEU A 233 -0.36 -2.00 -10.24
C LEU A 233 1.07 -1.47 -10.08
N ALA A 234 1.23 -0.17 -9.86
CA ALA A 234 2.54 0.43 -9.62
C ALA A 234 3.17 -0.14 -8.33
N THR A 235 2.39 -0.26 -7.26
CA THR A 235 2.85 -0.78 -5.96
C THR A 235 3.24 -2.25 -6.04
N LEU A 236 2.49 -3.07 -6.78
CA LEU A 236 2.84 -4.47 -7.10
C LEU A 236 4.16 -4.60 -7.87
N ASN A 237 4.60 -3.54 -8.55
CA ASN A 237 5.88 -3.44 -9.27
C ASN A 237 6.97 -2.70 -8.47
N GLY A 238 6.82 -2.58 -7.15
CA GLY A 238 7.79 -1.90 -6.28
C GLY A 238 7.83 -0.39 -6.49
N ARG A 239 6.71 0.20 -6.90
CA ARG A 239 6.52 1.66 -6.99
C ARG A 239 5.45 2.10 -6.01
N GLU A 240 5.83 2.16 -4.74
CA GLU A 240 4.97 2.49 -3.61
C GLU A 240 4.65 4.02 -3.57
N VAL A 241 3.96 4.55 -4.58
CA VAL A 241 3.62 5.99 -4.72
C VAL A 241 2.67 6.52 -3.64
N LEU A 242 2.46 7.84 -3.57
CA LEU A 242 1.44 8.43 -2.70
C LEU A 242 0.03 8.23 -3.31
N PRO A 243 -1.04 8.16 -2.49
CA PRO A 243 -2.41 7.97 -2.99
C PRO A 243 -2.91 9.10 -3.91
N TRP A 244 -2.28 10.28 -3.81
CA TRP A 244 -2.58 11.47 -4.61
C TRP A 244 -1.57 11.75 -5.74
N ASP A 245 -0.67 10.79 -6.03
CA ASP A 245 0.20 10.89 -7.20
C ASP A 245 -0.58 10.50 -8.46
N VAL A 246 -0.70 11.45 -9.40
CA VAL A 246 -1.47 11.30 -10.63
C VAL A 246 -0.55 11.33 -11.85
N TRP A 247 -0.71 10.36 -12.74
CA TRP A 247 0.00 10.23 -14.01
C TRP A 247 -0.76 9.34 -14.99
N GLY A 248 -0.35 9.38 -16.27
CA GLY A 248 -0.75 8.40 -17.27
C GLY A 248 -2.26 8.39 -17.54
N ALA A 249 -2.85 7.20 -17.58
CA ALA A 249 -4.28 7.00 -17.84
C ALA A 249 -5.19 7.26 -16.64
N GLN A 250 -4.67 7.71 -15.49
CA GLN A 250 -5.51 7.98 -14.33
C GLN A 250 -6.59 9.02 -14.67
N PRO A 251 -7.87 8.74 -14.41
CA PRO A 251 -8.95 9.66 -14.77
C PRO A 251 -8.85 10.98 -14.02
N ALA A 252 -9.36 12.03 -14.65
CA ALA A 252 -9.57 13.30 -13.97
C ALA A 252 -10.64 13.18 -12.86
N LEU A 253 -10.62 14.14 -11.93
CA LEU A 253 -11.61 14.25 -10.87
C LEU A 253 -13.03 14.23 -11.45
N ASN A 254 -13.88 13.33 -10.93
CA ASN A 254 -15.28 13.15 -11.34
C ASN A 254 -15.49 12.83 -12.83
N ALA A 255 -14.46 12.34 -13.53
CA ALA A 255 -14.58 12.00 -14.94
C ALA A 255 -15.60 10.87 -15.15
N THR A 256 -16.40 11.02 -16.21
CA THR A 256 -17.16 9.89 -16.77
C THR A 256 -16.25 9.15 -17.74
N LEU A 257 -16.08 7.85 -17.53
CA LEU A 257 -15.21 7.02 -18.37
C LEU A 257 -15.94 6.61 -19.64
N SER A 258 -15.26 6.76 -20.78
CA SER A 258 -15.70 6.23 -22.07
C SER A 258 -15.64 4.70 -22.11
N HIS A 259 -16.30 4.08 -23.08
CA HIS A 259 -16.28 2.62 -23.24
C HIS A 259 -14.85 2.06 -23.39
N SER A 260 -13.99 2.73 -24.17
CA SER A 260 -12.60 2.30 -24.34
C SER A 260 -11.75 2.47 -23.09
N GLU A 261 -12.03 3.46 -22.24
CA GLU A 261 -11.40 3.60 -20.92
C GLU A 261 -11.88 2.49 -19.99
N LEU A 262 -13.18 2.16 -19.99
CA LEU A 262 -13.72 1.05 -19.22
C LEU A 262 -13.06 -0.27 -19.61
N ASP A 263 -12.96 -0.57 -20.91
CA ASP A 263 -12.30 -1.78 -21.41
C ASP A 263 -10.82 -1.83 -20.98
N PHE A 264 -10.12 -0.69 -21.05
CA PHE A 264 -8.73 -0.58 -20.59
C PHE A 264 -8.59 -0.91 -19.10
N PHE A 265 -9.47 -0.38 -18.25
CA PHE A 265 -9.42 -0.66 -16.81
C PHE A 265 -9.94 -2.06 -16.46
N ASP A 266 -10.85 -2.64 -17.27
CA ASP A 266 -11.25 -4.04 -17.17
C ASP A 266 -10.03 -4.96 -17.39
N GLU A 267 -9.19 -4.68 -18.39
CA GLU A 267 -7.92 -5.40 -18.59
C GLU A 267 -6.94 -5.22 -17.42
N VAL A 268 -6.76 -4.00 -16.92
CA VAL A 268 -5.87 -3.73 -15.78
C VAL A 268 -6.35 -4.44 -14.50
N ALA A 269 -7.67 -4.50 -14.29
CA ALA A 269 -8.24 -5.23 -13.17
C ALA A 269 -8.04 -6.74 -13.30
N LEU A 270 -8.09 -7.30 -14.52
CA LEU A 270 -7.82 -8.73 -14.74
C LEU A 270 -6.38 -9.11 -14.39
N ILE A 271 -5.39 -8.34 -14.85
CA ILE A 271 -3.97 -8.65 -14.60
C ILE A 271 -3.55 -8.45 -13.13
N THR A 272 -4.26 -7.61 -12.37
CA THR A 272 -3.99 -7.34 -10.95
C THR A 272 -4.86 -8.14 -9.99
N ALA A 273 -5.81 -8.94 -10.50
CA ALA A 273 -6.70 -9.77 -9.68
C ALA A 273 -5.93 -10.90 -8.97
N ASP A 274 -4.97 -11.50 -9.67
CA ASP A 274 -4.06 -12.51 -9.14
C ASP A 274 -2.62 -12.16 -9.55
N PRO A 275 -1.91 -11.37 -8.73
CA PRO A 275 -0.58 -10.90 -9.09
C PRO A 275 0.46 -12.02 -9.18
N ASP A 276 0.26 -13.15 -8.49
CA ASP A 276 1.20 -14.27 -8.51
C ASP A 276 1.03 -15.06 -9.81
N ALA A 277 -0.22 -15.38 -10.18
CA ALA A 277 -0.49 -16.05 -11.46
C ALA A 277 -0.15 -15.16 -12.68
N ASN A 278 -0.17 -13.84 -12.52
CA ASN A 278 0.07 -12.88 -13.60
C ASN A 278 1.41 -12.13 -13.47
N PHE A 279 2.37 -12.64 -12.68
CA PHE A 279 3.57 -11.90 -12.29
C PHE A 279 4.35 -11.30 -13.48
N ASP A 280 4.63 -12.10 -14.52
CA ASP A 280 5.33 -11.60 -15.70
C ASP A 280 4.46 -10.67 -16.56
N ALA A 281 3.16 -10.97 -16.67
CA ALA A 281 2.23 -10.20 -17.48
C ALA A 281 2.02 -8.79 -16.89
N LEU A 282 1.80 -8.70 -15.57
CA LEU A 282 1.64 -7.43 -14.88
C LEU A 282 2.93 -6.59 -14.92
N SER A 283 4.09 -7.23 -14.80
CA SER A 283 5.38 -6.50 -14.82
C SER A 283 5.70 -5.97 -16.21
N ARG A 284 5.52 -6.81 -17.24
CA ARG A 284 5.67 -6.39 -18.64
C ARG A 284 4.72 -5.24 -18.95
N ARG A 285 3.43 -5.40 -18.65
CA ARG A 285 2.39 -4.39 -18.91
C ARG A 285 2.70 -3.05 -18.24
N PHE A 286 3.15 -3.06 -16.99
CA PHE A 286 3.55 -1.84 -16.29
C PHE A 286 4.79 -1.18 -16.90
N SER A 287 5.77 -1.96 -17.37
CA SER A 287 7.03 -1.43 -17.91
C SER A 287 6.96 -0.93 -19.35
N GLU A 288 6.07 -1.51 -20.18
CA GLU A 288 5.99 -1.23 -21.61
C GLU A 288 4.90 -0.21 -21.98
N ASP A 289 3.84 -0.08 -21.18
CA ASP A 289 2.75 0.87 -21.46
C ASP A 289 3.00 2.24 -20.82
N ASN A 290 3.20 3.28 -21.65
CA ASN A 290 3.38 4.65 -21.20
C ASN A 290 2.17 5.23 -20.44
N LYS A 291 0.98 4.64 -20.57
CA LYS A 291 -0.21 5.00 -19.79
C LYS A 291 -0.16 4.48 -18.35
N LEU A 292 0.63 3.44 -18.08
CA LEU A 292 0.71 2.75 -16.78
C LEU A 292 2.05 3.00 -16.10
N ARG A 293 3.15 2.97 -16.85
CA ARG A 293 4.51 3.15 -16.35
C ARG A 293 4.63 4.45 -15.56
N LEU A 294 5.21 4.35 -14.36
CA LEU A 294 5.48 5.52 -13.53
C LEU A 294 6.57 6.40 -14.18
N PRO A 295 6.27 7.67 -14.55
CA PRO A 295 7.27 8.62 -15.02
C PRO A 295 8.22 9.09 -13.91
N GLN A 296 9.26 9.84 -14.28
CA GLN A 296 10.16 10.49 -13.31
C GLN A 296 9.45 11.56 -12.46
N THR A 297 8.45 12.22 -13.04
CA THR A 297 7.67 13.27 -12.38
C THR A 297 6.18 12.96 -12.43
N VAL A 298 5.47 13.19 -11.33
CA VAL A 298 4.02 12.98 -11.20
C VAL A 298 3.34 14.28 -10.77
N PHE A 299 2.05 14.42 -11.08
CA PHE A 299 1.24 15.50 -10.53
C PHE A 299 0.78 15.13 -9.13
N ASN A 300 1.25 15.85 -8.11
CA ASN A 300 0.74 15.73 -6.75
C ASN A 300 -0.57 16.52 -6.66
N SER A 301 -1.71 15.83 -6.54
CA SER A 301 -3.02 16.47 -6.63
C SER A 301 -3.36 17.35 -5.42
N LEU A 302 -2.87 17.00 -4.23
CA LEU A 302 -3.07 17.81 -3.01
C LEU A 302 -2.26 19.13 -3.07
N ARG A 303 -1.02 19.08 -3.57
CA ARG A 303 -0.16 20.28 -3.72
C ARG A 303 -0.33 21.01 -5.05
N ARG A 304 -1.08 20.43 -5.98
CA ARG A 304 -1.38 20.96 -7.32
C ARG A 304 -0.14 21.35 -8.13
N ARG A 305 0.91 20.51 -8.09
CA ARG A 305 2.17 20.75 -8.83
C ARG A 305 2.81 19.44 -9.29
N GLN A 306 3.70 19.53 -10.28
CA GLN A 306 4.57 18.44 -10.67
C GLN A 306 5.66 18.24 -9.61
N GLU A 307 5.92 17.00 -9.23
CA GLU A 307 6.97 16.62 -8.29
C GLU A 307 7.76 15.45 -8.85
N SER A 308 9.07 15.45 -8.60
CA SER A 308 9.91 14.28 -8.86
C SER A 308 9.52 13.15 -7.90
N VAL A 309 9.44 11.93 -8.41
CA VAL A 309 8.98 10.77 -7.65
C VAL A 309 9.97 10.37 -6.56
N LEU A 310 11.27 10.45 -6.86
CA LEU A 310 12.34 10.05 -5.93
C LEU A 310 13.21 11.22 -5.45
N GLU A 311 13.07 12.42 -6.05
CA GLU A 311 13.68 13.65 -5.51
C GLU A 311 12.65 14.39 -4.66
N GLY A 312 12.63 14.09 -3.38
CA GLY A 312 11.87 14.83 -2.37
C GLY A 312 12.32 14.42 -1.01
#